data_AF-A0A2E6SD64-F1
#
_entry.id   AF-A0A2E6SD64-F1
#
_cell.length_a   1.000
_cell.length_b   1.000
_cell.length_c   1.000
_cell.angle_alpha   90.00
_cell.angle_beta   90.00
_cell.angle_gamma   90.00
#
_symmetry.space_group_name_H-M   'P 1'
#
loop_
_entity.id
_entity.type
_entity.pdbx_description
1 polymer ?
#
loop_
_entity_poly.entity_id
_entity_poly.type
_entity_poly.pdbx_seq_one_letter_code
_entity_poly.pdbx_strand_id
1 'polypeptide(L)'
;MKSTARIFTLAFATGLTLMQLSCDDANADGKEEIKVEKEPPAQPQKPVIKTEEEWKKILTPEQFEILRKHGTERAWGKVYAEWKKQGAGTYYCVGCNAEL
;
A
#
# COMPACT_ATOMS: atom_id res chain seq x y z
N MET A 1 -50.27 -15.20 45.68
CA MET A 1 -49.77 -16.56 45.98
C MET A 1 -48.85 -17.01 44.85
N LYS A 2 -47.60 -17.36 45.20
CA LYS A 2 -46.56 -17.98 44.37
C LYS A 2 -46.00 -17.07 43.26
N SER A 3 -44.70 -16.91 43.05
CA SER A 3 -43.48 -17.29 43.77
C SER A 3 -42.35 -16.60 43.01
N THR A 4 -41.46 -15.92 43.74
CA THR A 4 -40.00 -16.00 43.57
C THR A 4 -39.51 -16.86 42.39
N ALA A 5 -38.96 -16.22 41.36
CA ALA A 5 -37.82 -16.69 40.55
C ALA A 5 -37.69 -15.83 39.29
N ARG A 6 -36.66 -14.98 39.23
CA ARG A 6 -35.89 -14.55 38.03
C ARG A 6 -35.03 -13.30 38.33
N ILE A 7 -34.41 -13.28 39.51
CA ILE A 7 -33.33 -12.33 39.85
C ILE A 7 -31.95 -12.89 39.43
N PHE A 8 -31.89 -14.07 38.80
CA PHE A 8 -30.66 -14.81 38.51
C PHE A 8 -30.25 -14.82 37.03
N THR A 9 -30.32 -13.68 36.34
CA THR A 9 -29.68 -13.57 35.01
C THR A 9 -29.17 -12.17 34.71
N LEU A 10 -28.83 -11.41 35.75
CA LEU A 10 -28.21 -10.08 35.67
C LEU A 10 -26.67 -10.14 35.71
N ALA A 11 -26.06 -11.30 35.46
CA ALA A 11 -24.62 -11.51 35.58
C ALA A 11 -23.93 -12.14 34.35
N PHE A 12 -24.61 -12.23 33.20
CA PHE A 12 -24.00 -12.77 31.96
C PHE A 12 -23.98 -11.80 30.79
N ALA A 13 -24.61 -10.62 30.91
CA ALA A 13 -24.74 -9.66 29.80
C ALA A 13 -23.68 -8.55 29.77
N THR A 14 -22.81 -8.43 30.78
CA THR A 14 -21.79 -7.37 30.86
C THR A 14 -20.36 -7.87 30.64
N GLY A 15 -20.11 -9.17 30.73
CA GLY A 15 -18.78 -9.77 30.52
C GLY A 15 -18.42 -10.06 29.06
N LEU A 16 -19.41 -10.11 28.17
CA LEU A 16 -19.20 -10.43 26.75
C LEU A 16 -18.87 -9.18 25.89
N THR A 17 -19.02 -7.98 26.43
CA THR A 17 -18.87 -6.72 25.65
C THR A 17 -17.46 -6.11 25.72
N LEU A 18 -16.52 -6.68 26.50
CA LEU A 18 -15.17 -6.12 26.69
C LEU A 18 -14.04 -6.92 26.02
N MET A 19 -14.36 -7.85 25.10
CA MET A 19 -13.38 -8.70 24.40
C MET A 19 -13.37 -8.48 22.87
N GLN A 20 -13.64 -7.26 22.41
CA GLN A 20 -13.57 -6.87 20.99
C GLN A 20 -12.61 -5.71 20.70
N LEU A 21 -11.74 -5.34 21.65
CA LEU A 21 -10.65 -4.38 21.43
C LEU A 21 -9.33 -5.10 21.13
N SER A 22 -9.32 -5.97 20.12
CA SER A 22 -8.09 -6.55 19.59
C SER A 22 -8.19 -6.72 18.08
N CYS A 23 -7.49 -5.81 17.42
CA CYS A 23 -6.88 -5.96 16.10
C CYS A 23 -7.82 -6.30 14.94
N ASP A 24 -8.56 -5.29 14.46
CA ASP A 24 -8.64 -5.09 13.02
C ASP A 24 -7.53 -4.11 12.65
N ASP A 25 -6.29 -4.62 12.53
CA ASP A 25 -5.26 -3.92 11.76
C ASP A 25 -5.83 -3.70 10.36
N ALA A 26 -6.04 -2.43 10.03
CA ALA A 26 -6.48 -1.96 8.73
C ALA A 26 -5.51 -2.45 7.66
N ASN A 27 -5.76 -3.65 7.14
CA ASN A 27 -5.20 -4.09 5.89
C ASN A 27 -5.95 -3.32 4.81
N ALA A 28 -5.54 -2.08 4.61
CA ALA A 28 -5.89 -1.30 3.44
C ALA A 28 -5.15 -1.95 2.27
N ASP A 29 -5.75 -2.98 1.69
CA ASP A 29 -5.48 -3.43 0.32
C ASP A 29 -5.92 -2.33 -0.65
N GLY A 30 -5.21 -1.20 -0.61
CA GLY A 30 -5.33 -0.11 -1.55
C GLY A 30 -4.99 -0.66 -2.94
N LYS A 31 -6.01 -0.87 -3.75
CA LYS A 31 -5.86 -1.01 -5.20
C LYS A 31 -5.36 0.32 -5.77
N GLU A 32 -4.08 0.59 -5.61
CA GLU A 32 -3.42 1.63 -6.39
C GLU A 32 -3.12 1.03 -7.76
N GLU A 33 -3.97 1.33 -8.74
CA GLU A 33 -3.75 0.95 -10.14
C GLU A 33 -2.62 1.82 -10.71
N ILE A 34 -1.67 1.22 -11.45
CA ILE A 34 -0.62 1.99 -12.13
C ILE A 34 -1.28 2.87 -13.22
N LYS A 35 -1.40 4.17 -12.95
CA LYS A 35 -1.93 5.14 -13.90
C LYS A 35 -0.88 5.42 -14.97
N VAL A 36 -1.07 4.89 -16.17
CA VAL A 36 -0.25 5.25 -17.34
C VAL A 36 -0.62 6.66 -17.78
N GLU A 37 0.35 7.55 -17.70
CA GLU A 37 0.20 8.95 -18.11
C GLU A 37 0.18 9.06 -19.64
N LYS A 38 -0.65 9.96 -20.18
CA LYS A 38 -0.80 10.15 -21.64
C LYS A 38 0.30 11.04 -22.22
N GLU A 39 0.94 11.84 -21.38
CA GLU A 39 1.96 12.81 -21.78
C GLU A 39 3.32 12.37 -21.23
N PRO A 40 4.40 12.47 -22.02
CA PRO A 40 5.73 12.08 -21.56
C PRO A 40 6.27 13.05 -20.51
N PRO A 41 7.00 12.57 -19.48
CA PRO A 41 7.62 13.43 -18.51
C PRO A 41 8.77 14.25 -19.14
N ALA A 42 9.10 15.38 -18.54
CA ALA A 42 10.26 16.16 -18.96
C ALA A 42 11.56 15.38 -18.71
N GLN A 43 12.38 15.26 -19.75
CA GLN A 43 13.68 14.58 -19.69
C GLN A 43 14.66 15.33 -18.77
N PRO A 44 15.50 14.62 -17.99
CA PRO A 44 16.45 15.26 -17.09
C PRO A 44 17.59 15.93 -17.86
N GLN A 45 17.80 17.23 -17.63
CA GLN A 45 18.93 17.97 -18.22
C GLN A 45 20.22 17.83 -17.41
N LYS A 46 20.11 17.41 -16.15
CA LYS A 46 21.22 17.28 -15.18
C LYS A 46 20.96 16.09 -14.25
N PRO A 47 22.01 15.56 -13.59
CA PRO A 47 21.83 14.49 -12.61
C PRO A 47 20.84 14.87 -11.50
N VAL A 48 19.95 13.94 -11.15
CA VAL A 48 18.99 14.13 -10.05
C VAL A 48 19.68 13.77 -8.73
N ILE A 49 19.87 14.78 -7.89
CA ILE A 49 20.47 14.65 -6.56
C ILE A 49 19.40 14.98 -5.53
N LYS A 50 19.11 14.02 -4.64
CA LYS A 50 18.14 14.15 -3.54
C LYS A 50 18.64 13.37 -2.32
N THR A 51 18.24 13.80 -1.13
CA THR A 51 18.51 13.06 0.11
C THR A 51 17.64 11.80 0.20
N GLU A 52 17.96 10.89 1.12
CA GLU A 52 17.13 9.71 1.35
C GLU A 52 15.71 10.07 1.78
N GLU A 53 15.55 11.09 2.62
CA GLU A 53 14.26 11.55 3.11
C GLU A 53 13.42 12.12 1.97
N GLU A 54 14.04 12.85 1.04
CA GLU A 54 13.35 13.35 -0.16
C GLU A 54 12.91 12.20 -1.07
N TRP A 55 13.75 11.18 -1.25
CA TRP A 55 13.38 9.99 -2.00
C TRP A 55 12.22 9.23 -1.35
N LYS A 56 12.25 9.01 -0.03
CA LYS A 56 11.17 8.36 0.71
C LYS A 56 9.84 9.10 0.64
N LYS A 57 9.86 10.41 0.39
CA LYS A 57 8.63 11.23 0.24
C LYS A 57 7.97 11.07 -1.13
N ILE A 58 8.75 10.80 -2.19
CA ILE A 58 8.23 10.77 -3.57
C ILE A 58 8.08 9.36 -4.14
N LEU A 59 8.83 8.39 -3.62
CA LEU A 59 8.76 7.00 -4.04
C LEU A 59 7.80 6.22 -3.14
N THR A 60 7.11 5.24 -3.72
CA THR A 60 6.43 4.23 -2.90
C THR A 60 7.48 3.42 -2.10
N PRO A 61 7.08 2.78 -0.98
CA PRO A 61 8.01 1.97 -0.19
C PRO A 61 8.74 0.90 -1.02
N GLU A 62 8.02 0.23 -1.94
CA GLU A 62 8.59 -0.79 -2.83
C GLU A 62 9.56 -0.17 -3.86
N GLN A 63 9.19 0.96 -4.48
CA GLN A 63 10.09 1.67 -5.40
C GLN A 63 11.38 2.13 -4.71
N PHE A 64 11.29 2.65 -3.47
CA PHE A 64 12.46 3.05 -2.70
C PHE A 64 13.38 1.85 -2.41
N GLU A 65 12.81 0.72 -2.00
CA GLU A 65 13.58 -0.51 -1.74
C GLU A 65 14.32 -0.98 -3.00
N ILE A 66 13.64 -1.01 -4.15
CA ILE A 66 14.23 -1.45 -5.42
C ILE A 66 15.32 -0.45 -5.90
N LEU A 67 14.97 0.83 -6.04
CA LEU A 67 15.88 1.83 -6.63
C LEU A 67 17.05 2.22 -5.73
N ARG A 68 16.85 2.28 -4.40
CA ARG A 68 17.83 2.87 -3.47
C ARG A 68 18.52 1.84 -2.58
N LYS A 69 17.90 0.68 -2.37
CA LYS A 69 18.48 -0.40 -1.56
C LYS A 69 18.80 -1.66 -2.38
N HIS A 70 18.80 -1.55 -3.71
CA HIS A 70 19.10 -2.66 -4.61
C HIS A 70 18.18 -3.87 -4.40
N GLY A 71 16.93 -3.62 -3.99
CA GLY A 71 15.91 -4.65 -3.87
C GLY A 71 15.46 -5.20 -5.22
N THR A 72 14.62 -6.22 -5.18
CA THR A 72 14.00 -6.80 -6.36
C THR A 72 12.54 -7.08 -6.03
N GLU A 73 11.63 -6.66 -6.92
CA GLU A 73 10.19 -6.95 -6.75
C GLU A 73 9.94 -8.47 -6.72
N ARG A 74 8.80 -8.86 -6.12
CA ARG A 74 8.42 -10.27 -6.10
C ARG A 74 8.15 -10.78 -7.51
N ALA A 75 8.70 -11.95 -7.84
CA ALA A 75 8.41 -12.65 -9.09
C ALA A 75 6.89 -12.86 -9.28
N TRP A 76 6.40 -12.60 -10.50
CA TRP A 76 4.98 -12.73 -10.86
C TRP A 76 4.04 -11.83 -10.03
N GLY A 77 4.55 -10.71 -9.52
CA GLY A 77 3.78 -9.75 -8.72
C GLY A 77 2.71 -8.97 -9.50
N LYS A 78 1.98 -8.11 -8.77
CA LYS A 78 0.91 -7.27 -9.31
C LYS A 78 1.42 -6.34 -10.42
N VAL A 79 2.56 -5.68 -10.22
CA VAL A 79 3.19 -4.79 -11.20
C VAL A 79 3.41 -5.51 -12.53
N TYR A 80 3.96 -6.73 -12.49
CA TYR A 80 4.15 -7.55 -13.69
C TYR A 80 2.84 -7.92 -14.39
N ALA A 81 1.77 -8.20 -13.64
CA ALA A 81 0.46 -8.49 -14.21
C ALA A 81 -0.20 -7.25 -14.86
N GLU A 82 0.02 -6.05 -14.30
CA GLU A 82 -0.46 -4.79 -14.85
C GLU A 82 0.35 -4.36 -16.08
N TRP A 83 1.68 -4.45 -16.00
CA TRP A 83 2.61 -4.19 -17.10
C TRP A 83 2.21 -4.95 -18.38
N LYS A 84 1.87 -6.24 -18.26
CA LYS A 84 1.41 -7.05 -19.40
C LYS A 84 0.14 -6.54 -20.09
N LYS A 85 -0.64 -5.67 -19.44
CA LYS A 85 -1.87 -5.08 -19.99
C LYS A 85 -1.64 -3.72 -20.63
N GLN A 86 -0.48 -3.09 -20.42
CA GLN A 86 -0.22 -1.70 -20.83
C GLN A 86 0.00 -1.55 -22.35
N GLY A 87 0.40 -2.62 -23.05
CA GLY A 87 0.60 -2.59 -24.50
C GLY A 87 1.84 -1.81 -24.92
N ALA A 88 1.80 -1.17 -26.09
CA ALA A 88 2.91 -0.37 -26.61
C ALA A 88 3.01 0.98 -25.90
N GLY A 89 4.24 1.42 -25.60
CA GLY A 89 4.55 2.68 -24.92
C GLY A 89 6.05 2.86 -24.73
N THR A 90 6.43 3.89 -24.00
CA THR A 90 7.82 4.22 -23.67
C THR A 90 8.00 4.15 -22.15
N TYR A 91 9.11 3.56 -21.70
CA TYR A 91 9.43 3.47 -20.28
C TYR A 91 10.28 4.66 -19.84
N TYR A 92 10.00 5.16 -18.65
CA TYR A 92 10.77 6.23 -18.03
C TYR A 92 11.24 5.79 -16.65
N CYS A 93 12.46 6.15 -16.29
CA CYS A 93 13.00 5.90 -14.97
C CYS A 93 12.21 6.71 -13.92
N VAL A 94 11.54 6.05 -12.98
CA VAL A 94 10.79 6.71 -11.90
C VAL A 94 11.68 7.60 -11.00
N GLY A 95 13.00 7.36 -11.01
CA GLY A 95 13.95 8.18 -10.27
C GLY A 95 14.28 9.51 -10.97
N CYS A 96 14.47 9.52 -12.29
CA CYS A 96 15.01 10.69 -12.99
C CYS A 96 14.23 11.13 -14.23
N ASN A 97 13.16 10.44 -14.60
CA ASN A 97 12.37 10.64 -15.81
C ASN A 97 13.15 10.45 -17.13
N ALA A 98 14.35 9.87 -17.10
CA ALA A 98 15.05 9.50 -18.32
C ALA A 98 14.27 8.39 -19.04
N GLU A 99 14.10 8.53 -20.34
CA GLU A 99 13.61 7.45 -21.22
C GLU A 99 14.59 6.26 -21.22
N LEU A 100 14.02 5.04 -21.25
CA LEU A 100 14.71 3.75 -21.11
C LEU A 100 14.58 2.86 -22.36
#